data_AF-A0A4R0Z8W2-F1
#
_entry.id   AF-A0A4R0Z8W2-F1
#
_cell.length_a   1.000
_cell.length_b   1.000
_cell.length_c   1.000
_cell.angle_alpha   90.00
_cell.angle_beta   90.00
_cell.angle_gamma   90.00
#
_symmetry.space_group_name_H-M   'P 1'
#
loop_
_entity.id
_entity.type
_entity.pdbx_description
1 polymer ?
#
loop_
_entity_poly.entity_id
_entity_poly.type
_entity_poly.pdbx_seq_one_letter_code
_entity_poly.pdbx_strand_id
1 'polypeptide(L)'
;MKHALVIGGSGMLAGMVLWLAEGGYHVSIIGRDAEKMKRLTEQSPDRLSAILVDYRDDLRLKEALRRSIAIHGDFDLVVAWIHSDAANALPCVLSALRGGTDVFHVLGSRANPSGVRNGLRIPEDVRYHQVQLGYQVVKGQRRWLTHEEIAGGVVEAIHEKKPLCLVGFATK
;
A
#
# COMPACT_ATOMS: atom_id res chain seq x y z
N MET A 1 3.51 3.14 19.45
CA MET A 1 4.17 2.53 18.27
C MET A 1 3.45 3.08 17.05
N LYS A 2 4.16 3.41 15.96
CA LYS A 2 3.48 3.87 14.74
C LYS A 2 2.77 2.71 14.07
N HIS A 3 1.65 2.98 13.42
CA HIS A 3 0.82 1.97 12.79
C HIS A 3 0.73 2.20 11.28
N ALA A 4 1.07 1.17 10.50
CA ALA A 4 0.97 1.16 9.05
C ALA A 4 -0.11 0.17 8.59
N LEU A 5 -0.87 0.55 7.57
CA LEU A 5 -1.75 -0.34 6.81
C LEU A 5 -1.14 -0.65 5.46
N VAL A 6 -1.05 -1.92 5.07
CA VAL A 6 -0.62 -2.31 3.72
C VAL A 6 -1.67 -3.19 3.06
N ILE A 7 -2.22 -2.74 1.93
CA ILE A 7 -3.19 -3.49 1.13
C ILE A 7 -2.46 -4.10 -0.06
N GLY A 8 -2.57 -5.43 -0.21
CA GLY A 8 -1.81 -6.17 -1.22
C GLY A 8 -0.36 -6.44 -0.81
N GLY A 9 -0.07 -6.43 0.50
CA GLY A 9 1.28 -6.52 1.06
C GLY A 9 1.99 -7.88 0.94
N SER A 10 1.26 -8.98 0.72
CA SER A 10 1.84 -10.34 0.74
C SER A 10 2.50 -10.81 -0.57
N GLY A 11 2.54 -9.94 -1.59
CA GLY A 11 3.19 -10.20 -2.88
C GLY A 11 4.42 -9.33 -3.09
N MET A 12 4.42 -8.56 -4.18
CA MET A 12 5.53 -7.68 -4.57
C MET A 12 5.89 -6.59 -3.54
N LEU A 13 5.02 -6.32 -2.56
CA LEU A 13 5.25 -5.37 -1.48
C LEU A 13 5.79 -6.01 -0.19
N ALA A 14 6.01 -7.33 -0.16
CA ALA A 14 6.44 -8.03 1.05
C ALA A 14 7.75 -7.49 1.63
N GLY A 15 8.73 -7.17 0.78
CA GLY A 15 9.99 -6.56 1.22
C GLY A 15 9.79 -5.20 1.89
N MET A 16 8.84 -4.39 1.40
CA MET A 16 8.49 -3.10 2.00
C MET A 16 7.75 -3.27 3.34
N VAL A 17 6.89 -4.28 3.46
CA VAL A 17 6.22 -4.62 4.73
C VAL A 17 7.25 -4.96 5.82
N LEU A 18 8.26 -5.78 5.49
CA LEU A 18 9.33 -6.13 6.42
C LEU A 18 10.16 -4.90 6.80
N TRP A 19 10.51 -4.07 5.83
CA TRP A 19 11.23 -2.82 6.06
C TRP A 19 10.47 -1.87 7.01
N LEU A 20 9.14 -1.75 6.86
CA LEU A 20 8.31 -0.96 7.80
C LEU A 20 8.35 -1.54 9.22
N ALA A 21 8.22 -2.86 9.34
CA ALA A 21 8.29 -3.55 10.62
C ALA A 21 9.65 -3.35 11.30
N GLU A 22 10.76 -3.48 10.57
CA GLU A 22 12.11 -3.19 11.05
C GLU A 22 12.24 -1.72 11.48
N GLY A 23 11.63 -0.80 10.72
CA GLY A 23 11.60 0.64 10.98
C GLY A 23 10.76 1.10 12.19
N GLY A 24 10.16 0.18 12.95
CA GLY A 24 9.43 0.52 14.18
C GLY A 24 7.91 0.56 14.04
N TYR A 25 7.36 0.21 12.88
CA TYR A 25 5.91 0.16 12.69
C TYR A 25 5.34 -1.18 13.17
N HIS A 26 4.11 -1.12 13.69
CA HIS A 26 3.19 -2.24 13.56
C HIS A 26 2.56 -2.17 12.19
N VAL A 27 2.51 -3.28 11.44
CA VAL A 27 1.97 -3.33 10.09
C VAL A 27 0.78 -4.27 10.05
N SER A 28 -0.41 -3.68 9.87
CA SER A 28 -1.62 -4.42 9.52
C SER A 28 -1.65 -4.65 8.01
N ILE A 29 -1.71 -5.91 7.59
CA ILE A 29 -1.64 -6.28 6.18
C ILE A 29 -2.99 -6.83 5.74
N ILE A 30 -3.60 -6.26 4.70
CA ILE A 30 -4.84 -6.78 4.10
C ILE A 30 -4.48 -7.62 2.87
N GLY A 31 -4.97 -8.86 2.86
CA GLY A 31 -4.77 -9.80 1.75
C GLY A 31 -5.78 -10.94 1.73
N ARG A 32 -5.84 -11.67 0.61
CA ARG A 32 -6.76 -12.79 0.40
C ARG A 32 -6.12 -14.17 0.54
N ASP A 33 -4.79 -14.25 0.43
CA ASP A 33 -4.04 -15.51 0.39
C ASP A 33 -3.49 -15.82 1.79
N ALA A 34 -4.17 -16.72 2.51
CA ALA A 34 -3.83 -17.06 3.89
C ALA A 34 -2.41 -17.61 4.06
N GLU A 35 -1.94 -18.44 3.12
CA GLU A 35 -0.62 -19.06 3.17
C GLU A 35 0.50 -18.04 2.94
N LYS A 36 0.35 -17.10 1.99
CA LYS A 36 1.32 -16.02 1.82
C LYS A 36 1.34 -15.07 3.02
N MET A 37 0.16 -14.75 3.55
CA MET A 37 0.03 -13.89 4.72
C MET A 37 0.71 -14.50 5.95
N LYS A 38 0.44 -15.78 6.23
CA LYS A 38 1.04 -16.51 7.34
C LYS A 38 2.56 -16.52 7.27
N ARG A 39 3.12 -16.90 6.11
CA ARG A 39 4.58 -16.89 5.88
C ARG A 39 5.22 -15.50 6.04
N LEU A 40 4.49 -14.44 5.75
CA LEU A 40 4.98 -13.08 5.93
C LEU A 40 4.92 -12.68 7.42
N THR A 41 3.80 -12.92 8.10
CA THR A 41 3.64 -12.56 9.51
C THR A 41 4.57 -13.33 10.44
N GLU A 42 4.89 -14.58 10.11
CA GLU A 42 5.84 -15.40 10.88
C GLU A 42 7.27 -14.83 10.92
N GLN A 43 7.62 -13.95 9.98
CA GLN A 43 8.93 -13.28 9.98
C GLN A 43 9.05 -12.19 11.05
N SER A 44 7.94 -11.65 11.54
CA SER A 44 7.91 -10.60 12.57
C SER A 44 6.57 -10.60 13.31
N PRO A 45 6.28 -11.66 14.10
CA PRO A 45 4.94 -11.90 14.67
C PRO A 45 4.50 -10.79 15.64
N ASP A 46 5.42 -10.11 16.31
CA ASP A 46 5.11 -9.02 17.25
C ASP A 46 4.77 -7.70 16.54
N ARG A 47 5.07 -7.60 15.23
CA ARG A 47 4.92 -6.37 14.44
C ARG A 47 4.01 -6.50 13.24
N LEU A 48 3.68 -7.72 12.81
CA LEU A 48 2.88 -7.96 11.62
C LEU A 48 1.56 -8.65 11.97
N SER A 49 0.46 -8.02 11.58
CA SER A 49 -0.90 -8.56 11.76
C SER A 49 -1.54 -8.82 10.40
N ALA A 50 -1.97 -10.06 10.16
CA ALA A 50 -2.73 -10.41 8.97
C ALA A 50 -4.22 -10.09 9.14
N ILE A 51 -4.79 -9.39 8.16
CA ILE A 51 -6.23 -9.14 8.02
C ILE A 51 -6.70 -9.85 6.76
N LEU A 52 -7.25 -11.06 6.93
CA LEU A 52 -7.80 -11.86 5.84
C LEU A 52 -9.20 -11.37 5.47
N VAL A 53 -9.27 -10.40 4.56
CA VAL A 53 -10.51 -9.82 4.04
C VAL A 53 -10.39 -9.68 2.53
N ASP A 54 -11.46 -10.07 1.83
CA ASP A 54 -11.66 -9.63 0.46
C ASP A 54 -12.07 -8.16 0.48
N TYR A 55 -11.16 -7.27 0.10
CA TYR A 55 -11.37 -5.82 0.11
C TYR A 55 -12.44 -5.34 -0.89
N ARG A 56 -13.06 -6.25 -1.67
CA ARG A 56 -14.27 -6.00 -2.46
C ARG A 56 -15.55 -5.97 -1.61
N ASP A 57 -15.50 -6.52 -0.41
CA ASP A 57 -16.60 -6.45 0.57
C ASP A 57 -16.41 -5.21 1.45
N ASP A 58 -17.09 -4.13 1.09
CA ASP A 58 -16.98 -2.83 1.75
C ASP A 58 -17.32 -2.89 3.26
N LEU A 59 -18.28 -3.73 3.66
CA LEU A 59 -18.67 -3.87 5.07
C LEU A 59 -17.58 -4.56 5.87
N ARG A 60 -17.10 -5.71 5.37
CA ARG A 60 -16.00 -6.44 6.03
C ARG A 60 -14.71 -5.63 6.09
N LEU A 61 -14.42 -4.87 5.04
CA LEU A 61 -13.27 -3.96 5.01
C LEU A 61 -13.39 -2.90 6.11
N LYS A 62 -14.54 -2.21 6.23
CA LYS A 62 -14.77 -1.21 7.29
C LYS A 62 -14.62 -1.80 8.69
N GLU A 63 -15.19 -2.97 8.94
CA GLU A 63 -15.09 -3.64 10.23
C GLU A 63 -13.66 -4.06 10.55
N ALA A 64 -12.91 -4.52 9.55
CA ALA A 64 -11.50 -4.86 9.73
C ALA A 64 -10.63 -3.63 10.04
N LEU A 65 -10.84 -2.52 9.33
CA LEU A 65 -10.15 -1.26 9.59
C LEU A 65 -10.44 -0.75 11.01
N ARG A 66 -11.71 -0.73 11.42
CA ARG A 66 -12.10 -0.32 12.79
C ARG A 66 -11.45 -1.17 13.87
N ARG A 67 -11.42 -2.50 13.68
CA ARG A 67 -10.79 -3.42 14.63
C ARG A 67 -9.28 -3.18 14.71
N SER A 68 -8.61 -3.04 13.57
CA SER A 68 -7.18 -2.76 13.49
C SER A 68 -6.84 -1.43 14.20
N ILE A 69 -7.64 -0.38 13.98
CA ILE A 69 -7.48 0.91 14.67
C ILE A 69 -7.71 0.78 16.18
N ALA A 70 -8.72 0.02 16.61
CA ALA A 70 -9.01 -0.17 18.03
C ALA A 70 -7.89 -0.91 18.77
N ILE A 71 -7.17 -1.83 18.11
CA ILE A 71 -6.10 -2.63 18.71
C ILE A 71 -4.76 -1.90 18.67
N HIS A 72 -4.42 -1.26 17.54
CA HIS A 72 -3.07 -0.75 17.28
C HIS A 72 -2.98 0.78 17.21
N GLY A 73 -4.10 1.49 17.29
CA GLY A 73 -4.19 2.93 17.11
C GLY A 73 -4.46 3.35 15.66
N ASP A 74 -4.65 4.65 15.44
CA ASP A 74 -4.88 5.20 14.10
C ASP A 74 -3.67 4.95 13.17
N PHE A 75 -3.92 4.89 11.87
CA PHE A 75 -2.86 4.69 10.88
C PHE A 75 -2.04 5.96 10.66
N ASP A 76 -0.73 5.89 10.87
CA ASP A 76 0.22 6.93 10.48
C ASP A 76 0.57 6.87 9.00
N LEU A 77 0.54 5.66 8.43
CA LEU A 77 0.95 5.36 7.06
C LEU A 77 -0.01 4.34 6.42
N VAL A 78 -0.39 4.56 5.17
CA VAL A 78 -1.10 3.57 4.36
C VAL A 78 -0.35 3.36 3.05
N VAL A 79 -0.09 2.11 2.68
CA VAL A 79 0.36 1.74 1.34
C VAL A 79 -0.71 0.88 0.68
N ALA A 80 -1.27 1.35 -0.42
CA ALA A 80 -2.37 0.69 -1.09
C ALA A 80 -1.98 0.23 -2.49
N TRP A 81 -1.87 -1.09 -2.67
CA TRP A 81 -1.87 -1.72 -4.00
C TRP A 81 -3.20 -2.46 -4.17
N ILE A 82 -4.12 -1.83 -4.92
CA ILE A 82 -5.49 -2.33 -5.09
C ILE A 82 -5.72 -2.59 -6.57
N HIS A 83 -6.17 -3.79 -6.89
CA HIS A 83 -6.54 -4.15 -8.25
C HIS A 83 -7.79 -3.39 -8.70
N SER A 84 -7.90 -3.11 -10.00
CA SER A 84 -8.98 -2.29 -10.59
C SER A 84 -10.40 -2.85 -10.39
N ASP A 85 -10.53 -4.12 -10.01
CA ASP A 85 -11.80 -4.79 -9.73
C ASP A 85 -12.38 -4.44 -8.34
N ALA A 86 -11.71 -3.62 -7.54
CA ALA A 86 -12.17 -3.17 -6.23
C ALA A 86 -12.17 -1.63 -6.11
N ALA A 87 -12.94 -0.96 -6.97
CA ALA A 87 -13.00 0.49 -7.05
C ALA A 87 -13.32 1.20 -5.72
N ASN A 88 -14.08 0.55 -4.83
CA ASN A 88 -14.51 1.13 -3.55
C ASN A 88 -13.50 0.93 -2.40
N ALA A 89 -12.50 0.06 -2.56
CA ALA A 89 -11.60 -0.28 -1.45
C ALA A 89 -10.78 0.93 -0.97
N LEU A 90 -10.20 1.72 -1.88
CA LEU A 90 -9.43 2.90 -1.50
C LEU A 90 -10.32 4.02 -0.92
N PRO A 91 -11.46 4.40 -1.53
CA PRO A 91 -12.42 5.31 -0.88
C PRO A 91 -12.84 4.87 0.51
N CYS A 92 -13.08 3.56 0.70
CA CYS A 92 -13.44 2.98 2.00
C CYS A 92 -12.32 3.21 3.03
N VAL A 93 -11.07 2.94 2.66
CA VAL A 93 -9.90 3.17 3.52
C VAL A 93 -9.74 4.65 3.85
N LEU A 94 -9.76 5.52 2.85
CA LEU A 94 -9.64 6.99 3.03
C LEU A 94 -10.69 7.53 4.01
N SER A 95 -11.91 6.99 3.97
CA SER A 95 -12.99 7.42 4.87
C SER A 95 -12.78 7.04 6.35
N ALA A 96 -11.87 6.10 6.62
CA ALA A 96 -11.54 5.64 7.96
C ALA A 96 -10.28 6.32 8.54
N LEU A 97 -9.55 7.11 7.74
CA LEU A 97 -8.30 7.75 8.17
C LEU A 97 -8.57 9.01 8.97
N ARG A 98 -7.63 9.32 9.87
CA ARG A 98 -7.58 10.61 10.57
C ARG A 98 -6.64 11.57 9.85
N GLY A 99 -6.68 12.82 10.28
CA GLY A 99 -5.74 13.82 9.81
C GLY A 99 -4.30 13.46 10.16
N GLY A 100 -3.39 13.81 9.27
CA GLY A 100 -1.96 13.56 9.42
C GLY A 100 -1.47 12.21 8.89
N THR A 101 -2.33 11.36 8.32
CA THR A 101 -1.91 10.10 7.70
C THR A 101 -1.26 10.33 6.33
N ASP A 102 -0.10 9.71 6.08
CA ASP A 102 0.49 9.61 4.74
C ASP A 102 -0.10 8.40 3.99
N VAL A 103 -0.62 8.60 2.78
CA VAL A 103 -1.20 7.53 1.94
C VAL A 103 -0.40 7.42 0.64
N PHE A 104 0.21 6.27 0.41
CA PHE A 104 0.92 5.92 -0.81
C PHE A 104 0.08 4.95 -1.64
N HIS A 105 -0.58 5.47 -2.67
CA HIS A 105 -1.34 4.66 -3.62
C HIS A 105 -0.43 4.19 -4.74
N VAL A 106 -0.13 2.89 -4.76
CA VAL A 106 0.65 2.24 -5.80
C VAL A 106 -0.23 2.06 -7.05
N LEU A 107 0.25 2.49 -8.21
CA LEU A 107 -0.45 2.46 -9.48
C LEU A 107 0.28 1.58 -10.49
N GLY A 108 -0.50 0.87 -11.32
CA GLY A 108 0.06 0.10 -12.43
C GLY A 108 0.63 1.03 -13.52
N SER A 109 1.47 0.47 -14.38
CA SER A 109 2.19 1.23 -15.42
C SER A 109 1.32 1.97 -16.42
N ARG A 110 0.10 1.49 -16.65
CA ARG A 110 -0.87 2.09 -17.58
C ARG A 110 -1.87 3.02 -16.90
N ALA A 111 -1.76 3.24 -15.59
CA ALA A 111 -2.68 4.12 -14.89
C ALA A 111 -2.52 5.57 -15.36
N ASN A 112 -3.60 6.34 -15.30
CA ASN A 112 -3.57 7.80 -15.43
C ASN A 112 -3.60 8.41 -14.03
N PRO A 113 -2.46 8.88 -13.46
CA PRO A 113 -2.39 9.33 -12.07
C PRO A 113 -3.34 10.48 -11.77
N SER A 114 -3.44 11.47 -12.67
CA SER A 114 -4.32 12.62 -12.49
C SER A 114 -5.79 12.22 -12.54
N GLY A 115 -6.17 11.33 -13.47
CA GLY A 115 -7.52 10.78 -13.55
C GLY A 115 -7.91 10.01 -12.28
N VAL A 116 -7.01 9.16 -11.77
CA VAL A 116 -7.22 8.42 -10.52
C VAL A 116 -7.37 9.37 -9.33
N ARG A 117 -6.49 10.37 -9.21
CA ARG A 117 -6.55 11.35 -8.11
C ARG A 117 -7.84 12.16 -8.14
N ASN A 118 -8.24 12.65 -9.31
CA ASN A 118 -9.44 13.47 -9.46
C ASN A 118 -10.74 12.70 -9.20
N GLY A 119 -10.72 11.38 -9.36
CA GLY A 119 -11.84 10.49 -9.04
C GLY A 119 -11.99 10.17 -7.54
N LEU A 120 -11.05 10.61 -6.69
CA LEU A 120 -11.06 10.31 -5.26
C LEU A 120 -11.43 11.53 -4.42
N ARG A 121 -12.27 11.32 -3.41
CA ARG A 121 -12.48 12.28 -2.33
C ARG A 121 -11.46 12.03 -1.24
N ILE A 122 -10.34 12.75 -1.30
CA ILE A 122 -9.28 12.68 -0.30
C ILE A 122 -9.65 13.62 0.87
N PRO A 123 -9.65 13.15 2.13
CA PRO A 123 -9.86 14.03 3.29
C PRO A 123 -8.79 15.14 3.36
N GLU A 124 -9.15 16.34 3.80
CA GLU A 124 -8.28 17.53 3.75
C GLU A 124 -6.95 17.35 4.49
N ASP A 125 -6.97 16.63 5.61
CA ASP A 125 -5.78 16.41 6.44
C ASP A 125 -4.97 15.15 6.06
N VAL A 126 -5.36 14.43 4.99
CA VAL A 126 -4.63 13.26 4.49
C VAL A 126 -3.61 13.67 3.43
N ARG A 127 -2.35 13.29 3.63
CA ARG A 127 -1.28 13.52 2.66
C ARG A 127 -1.26 12.37 1.67
N TYR A 128 -1.82 12.62 0.49
CA TYR A 128 -1.97 11.61 -0.54
C TYR A 128 -0.87 11.69 -1.61
N HIS A 129 -0.20 10.56 -1.81
CA HIS A 129 0.92 10.35 -2.72
C HIS A 129 0.60 9.20 -3.67
N GLN A 130 1.08 9.29 -4.90
CA GLN A 130 0.97 8.20 -5.88
C GLN A 130 2.35 7.64 -6.22
N VAL A 131 2.44 6.32 -6.32
CA VAL A 131 3.65 5.61 -6.74
C VAL A 131 3.32 4.83 -8.02
N GLN A 132 3.70 5.35 -9.18
CA GLN A 132 3.45 4.68 -10.45
C GLN A 132 4.57 3.71 -10.77
N LEU A 133 4.21 2.46 -11.02
CA LEU A 133 5.15 1.42 -11.43
C LEU A 133 5.43 1.52 -12.92
N GLY A 134 6.69 1.45 -13.32
CA GLY A 134 7.11 1.49 -14.73
C GLY A 134 7.62 0.14 -15.21
N TYR A 135 8.69 0.20 -16.01
CA TYR A 135 9.47 -0.94 -16.46
C TYR A 135 10.96 -0.65 -16.30
N GLN A 136 11.80 -1.67 -16.36
CA GLN A 136 13.25 -1.52 -16.40
C GLN A 136 13.78 -1.73 -17.82
N VAL A 137 14.87 -1.05 -18.19
CA VAL A 137 15.61 -1.32 -19.43
C VAL A 137 16.92 -1.99 -19.10
N VAL A 138 17.12 -3.20 -19.62
CA VAL A 138 18.37 -3.96 -19.48
C VAL A 138 18.87 -4.34 -20.86
N LYS A 139 20.09 -3.93 -21.21
CA LYS A 139 20.70 -4.17 -22.54
C LYS A 139 19.78 -3.74 -23.71
N GLY A 140 19.09 -2.60 -23.54
CA GLY A 140 18.17 -2.06 -24.55
C GLY A 140 16.79 -2.72 -24.62
N GLN A 141 16.52 -3.75 -23.82
CA GLN A 141 15.22 -4.43 -23.78
C GLN A 141 14.41 -4.03 -22.55
N ARG A 142 13.10 -3.88 -22.75
CA ARG A 142 12.15 -3.59 -21.65
C ARG A 142 11.80 -4.88 -20.92
N ARG A 143 11.84 -4.85 -19.59
CA ARG A 143 11.31 -5.91 -18.73
C ARG A 143 10.47 -5.36 -17.59
N TRP A 144 9.64 -6.21 -17.03
CA TRP A 144 8.93 -5.90 -15.78
C TRP A 144 9.90 -5.68 -14.63
N LEU A 145 9.47 -4.85 -13.68
CA LEU A 145 10.18 -4.63 -12.42
C LEU A 145 10.18 -5.92 -11.60
N THR A 146 11.26 -6.18 -10.88
CA THR A 146 11.31 -7.25 -9.88
C THR A 146 10.54 -6.84 -8.62
N HIS A 147 10.22 -7.79 -7.74
CA HIS A 147 9.62 -7.47 -6.44
C HIS A 147 10.53 -6.55 -5.60
N GLU A 148 11.85 -6.74 -5.69
CA GLU A 148 12.84 -5.92 -4.99
C GLU A 148 12.84 -4.48 -5.51
N GLU A 149 12.81 -4.28 -6.84
CA GLU A 149 12.72 -2.95 -7.45
C GLU A 149 11.42 -2.24 -7.09
N ILE A 150 10.30 -2.97 -7.06
CA ILE A 150 9.00 -2.44 -6.64
C ILE A 150 9.04 -2.04 -5.17
N ALA A 151 9.45 -2.95 -4.27
CA ALA A 151 9.48 -2.69 -2.84
C ALA A 151 10.43 -1.54 -2.51
N GLY A 152 11.64 -1.53 -3.09
CA GLY A 152 12.62 -0.45 -2.93
C GLY A 152 12.10 0.90 -3.43
N GLY A 153 11.50 0.94 -4.62
CA GLY A 153 10.93 2.18 -5.16
C GLY A 153 9.76 2.74 -4.34
N VAL A 154 8.96 1.86 -3.71
CA VAL A 154 7.91 2.30 -2.77
C VAL A 154 8.52 2.84 -1.47
N VAL A 155 9.58 2.21 -0.94
CA VAL A 155 10.32 2.71 0.22
C VAL A 155 10.93 4.09 -0.06
N GLU A 156 11.55 4.28 -1.23
CA GLU A 156 12.06 5.57 -1.68
C GLU A 156 10.94 6.62 -1.74
N ALA A 157 9.77 6.27 -2.30
CA ALA A 157 8.62 7.19 -2.32
C ALA A 157 8.16 7.59 -0.91
N ILE A 158 8.17 6.65 0.05
CA ILE A 158 7.84 6.91 1.46
C ILE A 158 8.80 7.93 2.08
N HIS A 159 10.10 7.86 1.74
CA HIS A 159 11.10 8.82 2.19
C HIS A 159 10.95 10.19 1.53
N GLU A 160 10.75 10.23 0.21
CA GLU A 160 10.71 11.47 -0.55
C GLU A 160 9.42 12.27 -0.34
N LYS A 161 8.30 11.57 -0.10
CA LYS A 161 6.95 12.17 0.09
C LYS A 161 6.56 13.13 -1.04
N LYS A 162 7.00 12.87 -2.28
CA LYS A 162 6.55 13.64 -3.45
C LYS A 162 5.09 13.28 -3.78
N PRO A 163 4.31 14.19 -4.39
CA PRO A 163 2.93 13.88 -4.79
C PRO A 163 2.82 12.70 -5.76
N LEU A 164 3.82 12.54 -6.63
CA LEU A 164 3.92 11.43 -7.59
C LEU A 164 5.38 10.97 -7.68
N CYS A 165 5.61 9.68 -7.49
CA CYS A 165 6.88 9.00 -7.71
C CYS A 165 6.73 7.95 -8.81
N LEU A 166 7.75 7.78 -9.64
CA LEU A 166 7.82 6.75 -10.66
C LEU A 166 8.88 5.72 -10.26
N VAL A 167 8.51 4.44 -10.24
CA VAL A 167 9.46 3.33 -10.04
C VAL A 167 9.88 2.79 -11.40
N GLY A 168 11.17 2.90 -11.74
CA GLY A 168 11.68 2.55 -13.07
C GLY A 168 11.41 3.64 -14.13
N PHE A 169 11.16 3.23 -15.36
CA PHE A 169 10.93 4.12 -16.50
C PHE A 169 9.46 4.15 -16.93
N ALA A 170 9.00 5.32 -17.38
CA ALA A 170 7.66 5.52 -17.93
C ALA A 170 7.62 5.17 -19.42
N THR A 171 6.47 4.66 -19.88
CA THR A 171 6.17 4.60 -21.31
C THR A 171 5.84 6.01 -21.77
N LYS A 172 6.63 6.56 -22.69
CA LYS A 172 6.25 7.73 -23.48
C LYS A 172 5.07 7.38 -24.39
#